data_AF-A0A0K0DZ84-F1
#
_entry.id   AF-A0A0K0DZ84-F1
#
_cell.length_a   1.000
_cell.length_b   1.000
_cell.length_c   1.000
_cell.angle_alpha   90.00
_cell.angle_beta   90.00
_cell.angle_gamma   90.00
#
_symmetry.space_group_name_H-M   'P 1'
#
loop_
_entity.id
_entity.type
_entity.pdbx_description
1 polymer ?
#
loop_
_entity_poly.entity_id
_entity_poly.type
_entity_poly.pdbx_seq_one_letter_code
_entity_poly.pdbx_strand_id
1 'polypeptide(L)'
;MYLKFIELSFLIAAFIAVSSLAGFLEYTPMRYSKSALAYDLAERAIKKFNSKRKRSVDRVELCVVQAAFRKEKKRELFRVYVATFKPICSRQAGNDCFPTLMAEFVKIRKNKFKLNYVQPTQKLIKSVPICHFPE
;
A
#
# COMPACT_ATOMS: atom_id res chain seq x y z
N MET A 1 -35.54 -29.29 23.52
CA MET A 1 -34.29 -28.66 24.03
C MET A 1 -33.09 -28.89 23.12
N TYR A 2 -32.91 -30.08 22.52
CA TYR A 2 -31.75 -30.40 21.66
C TYR A 2 -31.64 -29.60 20.34
N LEU A 3 -32.76 -29.29 19.66
CA LEU A 3 -32.72 -28.56 18.37
C LEU A 3 -32.06 -27.17 18.49
N LYS A 4 -32.35 -26.44 19.57
CA LYS A 4 -31.77 -25.11 19.84
C LYS A 4 -30.26 -25.18 20.10
N PHE A 5 -29.77 -26.27 20.66
CA PHE A 5 -28.34 -26.48 20.87
C PHE A 5 -27.61 -26.75 19.55
N ILE A 6 -28.21 -27.54 18.65
CA ILE A 6 -27.63 -27.86 17.34
C ILE A 6 -27.50 -26.61 16.47
N GLU A 7 -28.54 -25.77 16.39
CA GLU A 7 -28.49 -24.48 15.68
C GLU A 7 -27.41 -23.55 16.24
N LEU A 8 -27.30 -23.45 17.57
CA LEU A 8 -26.31 -22.61 18.22
C LEU A 8 -24.89 -23.06 17.90
N SER A 9 -24.63 -24.37 17.94
CA SER A 9 -23.32 -24.92 17.55
C SER A 9 -22.99 -24.70 16.06
N PHE A 10 -23.99 -24.74 15.17
CA PHE A 10 -23.80 -24.45 13.75
C PHE A 10 -23.44 -22.97 13.51
N LEU A 11 -24.11 -22.05 14.21
CA LEU A 11 -23.81 -20.62 14.13
C LEU A 11 -22.41 -20.32 14.65
N ILE A 12 -21.99 -20.94 15.75
CA ILE A 12 -20.63 -20.78 16.30
C ILE A 12 -19.60 -21.32 15.32
N ALA A 13 -19.81 -22.51 14.76
CA ALA A 13 -18.89 -23.10 13.77
C ALA A 13 -18.78 -22.24 12.50
N ALA A 14 -19.90 -21.71 12.00
CA ALA A 14 -19.92 -20.79 10.87
C ALA A 14 -19.17 -19.48 11.20
N PHE A 15 -19.37 -18.91 12.39
CA PHE A 15 -18.70 -17.68 12.81
C PHE A 15 -17.18 -17.88 12.94
N ILE A 16 -16.73 -19.01 13.49
CA ILE A 16 -15.30 -19.37 13.58
C ILE A 16 -14.71 -19.57 12.17
N ALA A 17 -15.42 -20.27 11.28
CA ALA A 17 -14.97 -20.48 9.91
C ALA A 17 -14.81 -19.14 9.16
N VAL A 18 -15.81 -18.27 9.20
CA VAL A 18 -15.77 -16.94 8.58
C VAL A 18 -14.66 -16.07 9.18
N SER A 19 -14.50 -16.08 10.50
CA SER A 19 -13.44 -15.32 11.19
C SER A 19 -12.04 -15.81 10.82
N SER A 20 -11.85 -17.14 10.67
CA SER A 20 -10.57 -17.73 10.26
C SER A 20 -10.19 -17.38 8.82
N LEU A 21 -11.17 -17.20 7.93
CA LEU A 21 -10.99 -16.78 6.55
C LEU A 21 -10.68 -15.28 6.45
N ALA A 22 -11.32 -14.44 7.28
CA ALA A 22 -11.10 -13.00 7.30
C ALA A 22 -9.65 -12.63 7.65
N GLY A 23 -9.06 -13.31 8.65
CA GLY A 23 -7.67 -13.07 9.06
C GLY A 23 -6.62 -13.38 7.99
N PHE A 24 -6.94 -14.20 6.98
CA PHE A 24 -6.00 -14.57 5.91
C PHE A 24 -5.93 -13.53 4.77
N LEU A 25 -6.89 -12.59 4.72
CA LEU A 25 -7.05 -11.66 3.59
C LEU A 25 -6.57 -10.24 3.89
N GLU A 26 -6.21 -9.93 5.14
CA GLU A 26 -5.79 -8.59 5.53
C GLU A 26 -4.30 -8.32 5.27
N TYR A 27 -4.01 -7.08 4.88
CA TYR A 27 -2.64 -6.60 4.69
C TYR A 27 -2.03 -6.24 6.05
N THR A 28 -0.94 -6.90 6.42
CA THR A 28 -0.19 -6.60 7.64
C THR A 28 0.84 -5.49 7.41
N PRO A 29 0.99 -4.51 8.32
CA PRO A 29 2.01 -3.48 8.17
C PRO A 29 3.42 -4.11 8.14
N MET A 30 4.29 -3.60 7.26
CA MET A 30 5.67 -4.08 7.20
C MET A 30 6.48 -3.61 8.41
N ARG A 31 7.31 -4.51 8.96
CA ARG A 31 8.23 -4.19 10.06
C ARG A 31 9.34 -3.24 9.61
N TYR A 32 9.85 -2.42 10.54
CA TYR A 32 10.96 -1.50 10.31
C TYR A 32 12.22 -2.17 9.73
N SER A 33 12.52 -3.41 10.12
CA SER A 33 13.66 -4.18 9.58
C SER A 33 13.59 -4.43 8.06
N LYS A 34 12.43 -4.21 7.44
CA LYS A 34 12.23 -4.30 5.98
C LYS A 34 12.05 -2.91 5.34
N SER A 35 12.41 -1.83 6.03
CA SER A 35 12.31 -0.45 5.53
C SER A 35 13.05 -0.29 4.20
N ALA A 36 14.30 -0.76 4.09
CA ALA A 36 15.08 -0.68 2.86
C ALA A 36 14.35 -1.27 1.63
N LEU A 37 13.69 -2.42 1.82
CA LEU A 37 12.86 -3.03 0.77
C LEU A 37 11.63 -2.16 0.44
N ALA A 38 10.98 -1.58 1.45
CA ALA A 38 9.83 -0.70 1.22
C ALA A 38 10.21 0.54 0.40
N TYR A 39 11.36 1.16 0.71
CA TYR A 39 11.88 2.31 -0.05
C TYR A 39 12.28 1.93 -1.48
N ASP A 40 12.99 0.82 -1.71
CA ASP A 40 13.32 0.32 -3.06
C ASP A 40 12.06 0.06 -3.91
N LEU A 41 11.02 -0.55 -3.33
CA LEU A 41 9.74 -0.75 -4.02
C LEU A 41 9.03 0.60 -4.31
N ALA A 42 9.09 1.56 -3.40
CA ALA A 42 8.51 2.89 -3.60
C ALA A 42 9.19 3.65 -4.75
N GLU A 43 10.52 3.65 -4.81
CA GLU A 43 11.29 4.28 -5.89
C GLU A 43 10.96 3.68 -7.26
N ARG A 44 10.86 2.35 -7.34
CA ARG A 44 10.45 1.66 -8.57
C ARG A 44 9.04 2.06 -9.01
N ALA A 45 8.12 2.22 -8.06
CA ALA A 45 6.76 2.67 -8.34
C ALA A 45 6.74 4.10 -8.87
N ILE A 46 7.47 5.02 -8.22
CA ILE A 46 7.62 6.41 -8.66
C ILE A 46 8.24 6.49 -10.06
N LYS A 47 9.32 5.73 -10.31
CA LYS A 47 9.97 5.70 -11.64
C LYS A 47 8.98 5.26 -12.73
N LYS A 48 8.16 4.23 -12.47
CA LYS A 48 7.14 3.78 -13.42
C LYS A 48 6.03 4.83 -13.60
N PHE A 49 5.60 5.50 -12.54
CA PHE A 49 4.61 6.57 -12.62
C PHE A 49 5.14 7.76 -13.44
N ASN A 50 6.34 8.24 -13.12
CA ASN A 50 7.00 9.35 -13.80
C ASN A 50 7.34 9.04 -15.26
N SER A 51 7.63 7.79 -15.61
CA SER A 51 7.87 7.40 -17.01
C SER A 51 6.68 7.66 -17.95
N LYS A 52 5.46 7.77 -17.39
CA LYS A 52 4.25 8.09 -18.16
C LYS A 52 4.01 9.60 -18.29
N ARG A 53 4.82 10.45 -17.64
CA ARG A 53 4.66 11.91 -17.61
C ARG A 53 5.63 12.55 -18.59
N LYS A 54 5.07 13.32 -19.53
CA LYS A 54 5.85 14.03 -20.56
C LYS A 54 6.59 15.23 -19.98
N ARG A 55 5.96 15.99 -19.09
CA ARG A 55 6.54 17.19 -18.49
C ARG A 55 7.22 16.84 -17.16
N SER A 56 8.39 17.44 -16.91
CA SER A 56 9.13 17.28 -15.65
C SER A 56 8.32 17.76 -14.44
N VAL A 57 7.49 18.78 -14.63
CA VAL A 57 6.67 19.41 -13.58
C VAL A 57 5.54 18.51 -13.08
N ASP A 58 5.11 17.54 -13.89
CA ASP A 58 4.08 16.56 -13.55
C ASP A 58 4.67 15.29 -12.89
N ARG A 59 6.00 15.20 -12.84
CA ARG A 59 6.68 14.13 -12.13
C ARG A 59 6.53 14.35 -10.64
N VAL A 60 6.64 13.27 -9.90
CA VAL A 60 6.53 13.29 -8.45
C VAL A 60 7.76 12.68 -7.81
N GLU A 61 8.08 13.15 -6.61
CA GLU A 61 9.21 12.65 -5.82
C GLU A 61 8.74 11.99 -4.53
N LEU A 62 9.63 11.19 -3.95
CA LEU A 62 9.33 10.41 -2.76
C LEU A 62 9.35 11.32 -1.52
N CYS A 63 8.27 11.34 -0.74
CA CYS A 63 8.25 11.98 0.58
C CYS A 63 8.19 10.94 1.70
N VAL A 64 7.09 10.18 1.80
CA VAL A 64 6.92 9.14 2.84
C VAL A 64 6.44 7.84 2.22
N VAL A 65 6.95 6.73 2.76
CA VAL A 65 6.53 5.38 2.39
C VAL A 65 5.80 4.73 3.56
N GLN A 66 4.62 4.16 3.28
CA GLN A 66 3.99 3.18 4.15
C GLN A 66 3.80 1.89 3.37
N ALA A 67 4.30 0.77 3.88
CA ALA A 67 4.19 -0.50 3.21
C ALA A 67 3.44 -1.53 4.05
N ALA A 68 2.66 -2.35 3.37
CA ALA A 68 1.94 -3.46 3.93
C ALA A 68 2.18 -4.71 3.08
N PHE A 69 2.07 -5.87 3.72
CA PHE A 69 2.38 -7.17 3.18
C PHE A 69 1.20 -8.11 3.38
N ARG A 70 0.88 -8.88 2.35
CA ARG A 70 -0.10 -9.96 2.40
C ARG A 70 0.50 -11.21 1.79
N LYS A 71 0.35 -12.34 2.48
CA LYS A 71 0.70 -13.66 1.94
C LYS A 71 -0.57 -14.33 1.42
N GLU A 72 -0.65 -14.56 0.12
CA GLU A 72 -1.79 -15.22 -0.50
C GLU A 72 -1.35 -16.56 -1.09
N LYS A 73 -1.71 -17.66 -0.41
CA LYS A 73 -1.29 -19.03 -0.77
C LYS A 73 0.24 -19.12 -0.98
N LYS A 74 0.68 -19.23 -2.24
CA LYS A 74 2.10 -19.31 -2.67
C LYS A 74 2.70 -17.96 -3.11
N ARG A 75 1.91 -16.87 -3.12
CA ARG A 75 2.34 -15.54 -3.57
C ARG A 75 2.51 -14.60 -2.39
N GLU A 76 3.58 -13.81 -2.44
CA GLU A 76 3.81 -12.71 -1.51
C GLU A 76 3.46 -11.40 -2.24
N LEU A 77 2.47 -10.69 -1.70
CA LEU A 77 1.99 -9.41 -2.20
C LEU A 77 2.48 -8.29 -1.28
N PHE A 78 3.01 -7.24 -1.88
CA PHE A 78 3.50 -6.05 -1.18
C PHE A 78 2.73 -4.86 -1.71
N ARG A 79 2.04 -4.15 -0.81
CA ARG A 79 1.35 -2.91 -1.14
C ARG A 79 2.12 -1.77 -0.53
N VAL A 80 2.53 -0.83 -1.37
CA VAL A 80 3.30 0.35 -0.98
C VAL A 80 2.44 1.56 -1.25
N TYR A 81 2.20 2.34 -0.20
CA TYR A 81 1.61 3.67 -0.25
C TYR A 81 2.74 4.69 -0.20
N VAL A 82 2.73 5.60 -1.16
CA VAL A 82 3.79 6.58 -1.33
C VAL A 82 3.16 7.95 -1.31
N ALA A 83 3.42 8.74 -0.27
CA ALA A 83 3.14 10.16 -0.30
C ALA A 83 4.16 10.83 -1.21
N THR A 84 3.69 11.62 -2.17
CA THR A 84 4.55 12.26 -3.16
C THR A 84 4.30 13.75 -3.24
N PHE A 85 5.28 14.50 -3.76
CA PHE A 85 5.15 15.92 -4.06
C PHE A 85 5.52 16.20 -5.53
N LYS A 86 4.90 17.21 -6.14
CA LYS A 86 5.27 17.71 -7.47
C LYS A 86 6.29 18.87 -7.35
N PRO A 87 7.22 19.05 -8.30
CA PRO A 87 8.20 20.14 -8.29
C PRO A 87 7.60 21.55 -8.30
N ILE A 88 6.49 21.77 -9.03
CA ILE A 88 5.83 23.08 -9.11
C ILE A 88 4.60 23.08 -8.20
N CYS A 89 4.83 22.93 -6.90
CA CYS A 89 3.82 23.20 -5.90
C CYS A 89 4.03 24.61 -5.35
N SER A 90 3.63 25.62 -6.13
CA SER A 90 3.42 26.95 -5.55
C SER A 90 2.18 26.92 -4.65
N ARG A 91 2.14 27.82 -3.66
CA ARG A 91 1.13 27.95 -2.58
C ARG A 91 -0.36 27.95 -2.99
N GLN A 92 -0.72 27.75 -4.27
CA GLN A 92 -2.08 27.88 -4.81
C GLN A 92 -2.85 26.57 -5.06
N ALA A 93 -2.24 25.38 -5.00
CA ALA A 93 -2.86 24.16 -5.54
C ALA A 93 -3.55 23.21 -4.54
N GLY A 94 -3.56 23.48 -3.24
CA GLY A 94 -4.24 22.63 -2.25
C GLY A 94 -3.85 21.13 -2.30
N ASN A 95 -4.76 20.23 -1.93
CA ASN A 95 -4.52 18.77 -1.81
C ASN A 95 -4.14 18.04 -3.13
N ASP A 96 -4.31 18.67 -4.29
CA ASP A 96 -3.99 18.07 -5.60
C ASP A 96 -2.49 18.09 -5.95
N CYS A 97 -1.71 18.76 -5.11
CA CYS A 97 -0.25 18.76 -5.19
C CYS A 97 0.40 17.50 -4.58
N PHE A 98 -0.38 16.73 -3.81
CA PHE A 98 0.10 15.64 -2.97
C PHE A 98 -0.59 14.30 -3.27
N PRO A 99 -0.50 13.76 -4.49
CA PRO A 99 -1.12 12.47 -4.75
C PRO A 99 -0.40 11.41 -3.90
N THR A 100 -1.17 10.66 -3.12
CA THR A 100 -0.67 9.41 -2.58
C THR A 100 -0.75 8.38 -3.70
N LEU A 101 0.35 7.69 -3.99
CA LEU A 101 0.37 6.58 -4.92
C LEU A 101 0.19 5.27 -4.17
N MET A 102 -0.65 4.39 -4.68
CA MET A 102 -0.73 3.00 -4.25
C MET A 102 -0.10 2.14 -5.34
N ALA A 103 0.93 1.39 -4.95
CA ALA A 103 1.60 0.42 -5.79
C ALA A 103 1.46 -0.98 -5.20
N GLU A 104 1.25 -1.98 -6.06
CA GLU A 104 1.23 -3.38 -5.64
C GLU A 104 2.30 -4.16 -6.39
N PHE A 105 3.06 -4.93 -5.63
CA PHE A 105 4.13 -5.77 -6.12
C PHE A 105 3.87 -7.23 -5.76
N VAL A 106 4.19 -8.12 -6.70
CA VAL A 106 4.19 -9.57 -6.48
C VAL A 106 5.63 -10.03 -6.45
N LYS A 107 6.02 -10.75 -5.41
CA LYS A 107 7.31 -11.43 -5.39
C LYS A 107 7.30 -12.61 -6.34
N ILE A 108 8.21 -12.61 -7.30
CA ILE A 108 8.37 -13.69 -8.28
C ILE A 108 9.42 -14.70 -7.78
N ARG A 109 10.55 -14.20 -7.28
CA ARG A 109 11.69 -14.98 -6.76
C ARG A 109 12.38 -14.20 -5.65
N LYS A 110 13.42 -14.79 -5.03
CA LYS A 110 14.28 -14.08 -4.07
C LYS A 110 14.74 -12.74 -4.67
N ASN A 111 14.45 -11.66 -3.97
CA ASN A 111 14.77 -10.28 -4.35
C ASN A 111 14.22 -9.79 -5.71
N LYS A 112 13.29 -10.53 -6.34
CA LYS A 112 12.69 -10.14 -7.63
C LYS A 112 11.19 -9.89 -7.46
N PHE A 113 10.78 -8.65 -7.73
CA PHE A 113 9.43 -8.16 -7.56
C PHE A 113 8.87 -7.67 -8.90
N LYS A 114 7.66 -8.10 -9.24
CA LYS A 114 6.88 -7.60 -10.38
C LYS A 114 5.96 -6.51 -9.89
N LEU A 115 5.99 -5.35 -10.52
CA LEU A 115 4.99 -4.32 -10.30
C LEU A 115 3.69 -4.69 -11.04
N ASN A 116 2.59 -4.84 -10.33
CA ASN A 116 1.27 -5.08 -10.91
C ASN A 116 0.67 -3.77 -11.43
N TYR A 117 0.49 -2.80 -10.52
CA TYR A 117 -0.08 -1.50 -10.84
C TYR A 117 0.49 -0.41 -9.93
N VAL A 118 0.42 0.83 -10.42
CA VAL A 118 0.68 2.06 -9.66
C VAL A 118 -0.40 3.05 -10.05
N GLN A 119 -1.15 3.54 -9.06
CA GLN A 119 -2.24 4.47 -9.29
C GLN A 119 -2.37 5.47 -8.14
N PRO A 120 -2.91 6.68 -8.40
CA PRO A 120 -3.28 7.60 -7.33
C PRO A 120 -4.32 6.97 -6.40
N THR A 121 -4.28 7.33 -5.13
CA THR A 121 -5.27 6.95 -4.12
C THR A 121 -5.58 8.13 -3.21
N GLN A 122 -6.82 8.18 -2.73
CA GLN A 122 -7.27 9.16 -1.73
C GLN A 122 -6.91 8.74 -0.31
N LYS A 123 -6.33 7.55 -0.12
CA LYS A 123 -5.93 7.07 1.20
C LYS A 123 -4.75 7.90 1.72
N LEU A 124 -5.01 8.71 2.73
CA LEU A 124 -4.00 9.51 3.41
C LEU A 124 -3.10 8.60 4.27
N ILE A 125 -1.78 8.81 4.17
CA ILE A 125 -0.81 8.24 5.10
C ILE A 125 -0.92 9.07 6.39
N LYS A 126 -1.59 8.52 7.42
CA LYS A 126 -1.93 9.25 8.67
C LYS A 126 -0.72 9.68 9.52
N SER A 127 0.47 9.15 9.22
CA SER A 127 1.71 9.41 9.97
C SER A 127 2.73 10.09 9.07
N VAL A 128 2.63 11.41 8.89
CA VAL A 128 3.63 12.17 8.12
C VAL A 128 3.89 13.51 8.79
N PRO A 129 5.13 13.83 9.22
CA PRO A 129 5.55 15.22 9.35
C PRO A 129 5.52 15.83 7.95
N ILE A 130 4.90 17.01 7.83
CA ILE A 130 4.78 17.80 6.59
C ILE A 130 6.06 17.63 5.76
N CYS A 131 5.95 17.12 4.53
CA CYS A 131 7.08 16.96 3.62
C CYS A 131 7.89 18.27 3.61
N HIS A 132 9.06 18.29 4.23
CA HIS A 132 9.88 19.50 4.28
C HIS A 132 10.50 19.70 2.90
N PHE A 133 10.16 20.82 2.28
CA PHE A 133 10.71 21.21 0.99
C PHE A 133 12.06 21.91 1.19
N PRO A 134 13.04 21.75 0.28
CA PRO A 134 14.15 22.67 0.20
C PRO A 134 13.60 24.08 -0.11
N GLU A 135 14.00 25.06 0.69
CA GLU A 135 13.71 26.49 0.48
C GLU A 135 14.34 27.02 -0.81
#